data_AF-A0A3M1YRG1-F1
#
_entry.id   AF-A0A3M1YRG1-F1
#
_cell.length_a   1.000
_cell.length_b   1.000
_cell.length_c   1.000
_cell.angle_alpha   90.00
_cell.angle_beta   90.00
_cell.angle_gamma   90.00
#
_symmetry.space_group_name_H-M   'P 1'
#
loop_
_entity.id
_entity.type
_entity.pdbx_description
1 polymer ?
#
loop_
_entity_poly.entity_id
_entity_poly.type
_entity_poly.pdbx_seq_one_letter_code
_entity_poly.pdbx_strand_id
1 'polypeptide(L)'
;METKLGLYWGSFILSAMPWLIGFYAQKMNNYQLSDAYRFKSGRLWVWLLGLQPNKDYVYIGPAIFQIWALLALFSGFVAIYFWGNYGFRIVLYTIYVGGIVIMALVGWIMSLINQR
;
A
#
# COMPACT_ATOMS: atom_id res chain seq x y z
N MET A 1 -23.67 -18.51 -9.07
CA MET A 1 -22.56 -18.67 -8.12
C MET A 1 -21.38 -17.89 -8.68
N GLU A 2 -21.01 -16.75 -8.08
CA GLU A 2 -19.68 -16.20 -8.35
C GLU A 2 -18.65 -17.22 -7.87
N THR A 3 -17.72 -17.62 -8.73
CA THR A 3 -16.66 -18.54 -8.33
C THR A 3 -15.74 -17.82 -7.36
N LYS A 4 -15.32 -18.47 -6.27
CA LYS A 4 -14.38 -17.88 -5.29
C LYS A 4 -13.12 -17.32 -5.96
N LEU A 5 -12.72 -17.91 -7.08
CA LEU A 5 -11.63 -17.43 -7.93
C LEU A 5 -11.85 -15.99 -8.43
N GLY A 6 -13.05 -15.65 -8.88
CA GLY A 6 -13.39 -14.29 -9.32
C GLY A 6 -13.28 -13.26 -8.19
N LEU A 7 -13.67 -13.65 -6.97
CA LEU A 7 -13.53 -12.78 -5.78
C LEU A 7 -12.06 -12.54 -5.43
N TYR A 8 -11.21 -13.57 -5.48
CA TYR A 8 -9.78 -13.41 -5.26
C TYR A 8 -9.14 -12.49 -6.31
N TRP A 9 -9.49 -12.64 -7.59
CA TRP A 9 -9.04 -11.73 -8.64
C TRP A 9 -9.51 -10.30 -8.42
N GLY A 10 -10.76 -10.10 -8.03
CA GLY A 10 -11.29 -8.78 -7.66
C GLY A 10 -10.47 -8.15 -6.52
N SER A 11 -10.20 -8.92 -5.46
CA SER A 11 -9.43 -8.44 -4.31
C SER A 11 -8.00 -8.09 -4.68
N PHE A 12 -7.39 -8.89 -5.55
CA PHE A 12 -6.07 -8.65 -6.08
C PHE A 12 -6.02 -7.33 -6.85
N ILE A 13 -6.92 -7.13 -7.81
CA ILE A 13 -6.96 -5.91 -8.64
C ILE A 13 -7.16 -4.68 -7.77
N LEU A 14 -8.11 -4.72 -6.84
CA LEU A 14 -8.42 -3.60 -5.94
C LEU A 14 -7.26 -3.22 -5.03
N SER A 15 -6.48 -4.20 -4.57
CA SER A 15 -5.31 -3.95 -3.71
C SER A 15 -4.06 -3.60 -4.52
N ALA A 16 -3.94 -4.11 -5.74
CA ALA A 16 -2.83 -3.82 -6.63
C ALA A 16 -2.81 -2.34 -7.06
N MET A 17 -3.99 -1.73 -7.28
CA MET A 17 -4.10 -0.32 -7.64
C MET A 17 -3.39 0.63 -6.65
N PRO A 18 -3.75 0.66 -5.35
CA PRO A 18 -3.07 1.52 -4.38
C PRO A 18 -1.60 1.14 -4.19
N TRP A 19 -1.26 -0.16 -4.25
CA TRP A 19 0.13 -0.57 -4.22
C TRP A 19 0.95 0.01 -5.38
N LEU A 20 0.40 0.01 -6.61
CA LEU A 20 1.02 0.58 -7.80
C LEU A 20 1.20 2.10 -7.70
N ILE A 21 0.23 2.81 -7.12
CA ILE A 21 0.35 4.24 -6.83
C ILE A 21 1.55 4.49 -5.91
N GLY A 22 1.65 3.72 -4.82
CA GLY A 22 2.78 3.82 -3.89
C GLY A 22 4.11 3.44 -4.54
N PHE A 23 4.12 2.43 -5.41
CA PHE A 23 5.29 2.03 -6.20
C PHE A 23 5.79 3.16 -7.10
N TYR A 24 4.88 3.80 -7.84
CA TYR A 24 5.24 4.89 -8.73
C TYR A 24 5.73 6.11 -7.94
N ALA A 25 5.07 6.42 -6.82
CA ALA A 25 5.50 7.48 -5.92
C ALA A 25 6.89 7.22 -5.32
N GLN A 26 7.21 5.97 -4.93
CA GLN A 26 8.58 5.60 -4.52
C GLN A 26 9.60 5.86 -5.61
N LYS A 27 9.32 5.45 -6.85
CA LYS A 27 10.22 5.65 -7.99
C LYS A 27 10.42 7.13 -8.32
N MET A 28 9.34 7.90 -8.35
CA MET A 28 9.38 9.32 -8.64
C MET A 28 10.16 10.09 -7.57
N ASN A 29 9.94 9.79 -6.28
CA ASN A 29 10.68 10.41 -5.19
C ASN A 29 12.17 10.09 -5.24
N ASN A 30 12.55 8.84 -5.56
CA ASN A 30 13.94 8.45 -5.76
C ASN A 30 14.58 9.15 -6.97
N TYR A 31 13.84 9.29 -8.07
CA TYR A 31 14.32 9.98 -9.27
C TYR A 31 14.57 11.47 -9.02
N GLN A 32 13.67 12.12 -8.28
CA GLN A 32 13.76 13.55 -7.95
C GLN A 32 14.63 13.84 -6.73
N LEU A 33 15.16 12.82 -6.05
CA LEU A 33 15.87 12.96 -4.78
C LEU A 33 15.08 13.81 -3.76
N SER A 34 13.76 13.62 -3.71
CA SER A 34 12.84 14.41 -2.88
C SER A 34 13.30 14.50 -1.42
N ASP A 35 13.19 15.68 -0.81
CA ASP A 35 13.52 15.92 0.61
C ASP A 35 12.49 15.31 1.58
N ALA A 36 11.46 14.64 1.06
CA ALA A 36 10.54 13.87 1.87
C ALA A 36 11.28 12.84 2.75
N TYR A 37 10.69 12.55 3.92
CA TYR A 37 11.30 11.68 4.91
C TYR A 37 11.64 10.30 4.34
N ARG A 38 12.94 9.97 4.36
CA ARG A 38 13.51 8.81 3.67
C ARG A 38 14.59 8.12 4.49
N PHE A 39 14.73 6.81 4.30
CA PHE A 39 15.86 6.04 4.85
C PHE A 39 16.49 5.17 3.76
N LYS A 40 17.78 4.89 3.88
CA LYS A 40 18.49 4.07 2.88
C LYS A 40 17.90 2.66 2.86
N SER A 41 17.48 2.18 1.68
CA SER A 41 17.02 0.80 1.56
C SER A 41 18.24 -0.11 1.75
N GLY A 42 18.24 -0.98 2.75
CA GLY A 42 19.40 -1.85 3.04
C GLY A 42 19.08 -3.33 3.04
N ARG A 43 17.80 -3.67 2.92
CA ARG A 43 17.27 -5.03 3.16
C ARG A 43 16.55 -5.55 1.92
N LEU A 44 16.54 -6.87 1.74
CA LEU A 44 15.93 -7.51 0.56
C LEU A 44 14.41 -7.28 0.45
N TRP A 45 13.70 -7.09 1.56
CA TRP A 45 12.25 -6.90 1.52
C TRP A 45 11.82 -5.64 0.76
N VAL A 46 12.71 -4.67 0.54
CA VAL A 46 12.41 -3.43 -0.20
C VAL A 46 12.11 -3.68 -1.68
N TRP A 47 12.44 -4.87 -2.20
CA TRP A 47 11.96 -5.32 -3.52
C TRP A 47 10.44 -5.40 -3.58
N LEU A 48 9.76 -5.73 -2.47
CA LEU A 48 8.30 -5.68 -2.35
C LEU A 48 7.72 -4.26 -2.41
N LEU A 49 8.58 -3.24 -2.36
CA LEU A 49 8.21 -1.85 -2.59
C LEU A 49 8.67 -1.35 -3.97
N GLY A 50 9.32 -2.20 -4.77
CA GLY A 50 9.88 -1.84 -6.07
C GLY A 50 11.25 -1.19 -6.03
N LEU A 51 11.95 -1.27 -4.90
CA LEU A 51 13.22 -0.57 -4.66
C LEU A 51 14.41 -1.52 -4.75
N GLN A 52 15.53 -1.02 -5.25
CA GLN A 52 16.82 -1.73 -5.27
C GLN A 52 17.54 -1.55 -3.94
N PRO A 53 17.84 -2.64 -3.19
CA PRO A 53 18.60 -2.57 -1.95
C PRO A 53 19.94 -1.87 -2.13
N ASN A 54 20.33 -1.07 -1.15
CA ASN A 54 21.55 -0.27 -1.05
C ASN A 54 21.72 0.84 -2.09
N LYS A 55 20.82 0.92 -3.08
CA LYS A 55 20.82 1.93 -4.15
C LYS A 55 19.72 2.96 -3.97
N ASP A 56 18.49 2.49 -3.73
CA ASP A 56 17.33 3.35 -3.60
C ASP A 56 17.09 3.74 -2.13
N TYR A 57 16.33 4.81 -1.91
CA TYR A 57 15.80 5.21 -0.61
C TYR A 57 14.34 4.75 -0.48
N VAL A 58 13.95 4.38 0.74
CA VAL A 58 12.56 4.13 1.08
C VAL A 58 11.94 5.43 1.59
N TYR A 59 10.97 5.96 0.84
CA TYR A 59 10.18 7.10 1.27
C TYR A 59 9.01 6.62 2.13
N ILE A 60 8.87 7.18 3.33
CA ILE A 60 7.92 6.64 4.33
C ILE A 60 6.47 6.75 3.86
N GLY A 61 6.04 7.91 3.34
CA GLY A 61 4.66 8.10 2.89
C GLY A 61 4.20 7.04 1.88
N PRO A 62 4.89 6.89 0.73
CA PRO A 62 4.58 5.86 -0.24
C PRO A 62 4.72 4.42 0.30
N ALA A 63 5.71 4.16 1.17
CA ALA A 63 5.91 2.84 1.77
C ALA A 63 4.72 2.43 2.64
N ILE A 64 4.18 3.35 3.45
CA ILE A 64 2.98 3.11 4.26
C ILE A 64 1.81 2.70 3.36
N PHE A 65 1.63 3.41 2.25
CA PHE A 65 0.55 3.14 1.31
C PHE A 65 0.68 1.75 0.65
N GLN A 66 1.89 1.35 0.26
CA GLN A 66 2.16 0.02 -0.26
C GLN A 66 1.95 -1.08 0.79
N ILE A 67 2.45 -0.89 2.01
CA ILE A 67 2.28 -1.86 3.10
C ILE A 67 0.80 -2.05 3.41
N TRP A 68 0.04 -0.95 3.51
CA TRP A 68 -1.40 -1.02 3.72
C TRP A 68 -2.11 -1.78 2.60
N ALA A 69 -1.77 -1.51 1.34
CA ALA A 69 -2.35 -2.23 0.21
C ALA A 69 -2.07 -3.75 0.26
N LEU A 70 -0.87 -4.15 0.66
CA LEU A 70 -0.53 -5.57 0.87
C LEU A 70 -1.30 -6.19 2.04
N LEU A 71 -1.49 -5.45 3.13
CA LEU A 71 -2.31 -5.90 4.25
C LEU A 71 -3.77 -6.05 3.86
N ALA A 72 -4.31 -5.13 3.06
CA ALA A 72 -5.66 -5.21 2.52
C ALA A 72 -5.83 -6.40 1.57
N LEU A 73 -4.81 -6.72 0.76
CA LEU A 73 -4.81 -7.91 -0.08
C LEU A 73 -4.83 -9.19 0.75
N PHE A 74 -3.98 -9.28 1.76
CA PHE A 74 -3.86 -10.46 2.60
C PHE A 74 -5.14 -10.69 3.42
N SER A 75 -5.66 -9.66 4.08
CA SER A 75 -6.95 -9.73 4.78
C SER A 75 -8.09 -10.01 3.80
N GLY A 76 -7.99 -9.47 2.58
CA GLY A 76 -8.68 -9.86 1.35
C GLY A 76 -8.91 -11.34 1.21
N PHE A 77 -7.80 -12.04 1.00
CA PHE A 77 -7.80 -13.47 0.74
C PHE A 77 -8.32 -14.28 1.92
N VAL A 78 -7.92 -13.91 3.15
CA VAL A 78 -8.42 -14.56 4.36
C VAL A 78 -9.94 -14.39 4.46
N ALA A 79 -10.47 -13.19 4.24
CA ALA A 79 -11.89 -12.92 4.37
C ALA A 79 -12.72 -13.65 3.33
N ILE A 80 -12.26 -13.70 2.07
CA ILE A 80 -12.94 -14.43 0.99
C ILE A 80 -12.90 -15.94 1.24
N TYR A 81 -11.80 -16.45 1.78
CA TYR A 81 -11.65 -17.88 2.08
C TYR A 81 -12.76 -18.35 3.04
N PHE A 82 -12.95 -17.63 4.16
CA PHE A 82 -13.91 -17.97 5.22
C PHE A 82 -15.34 -17.50 4.91
N TRP A 83 -15.55 -16.31 4.34
CA TRP A 83 -16.87 -15.67 4.21
C TRP A 83 -17.31 -15.38 2.76
N GLY A 84 -16.52 -15.77 1.76
CA GLY A 84 -16.89 -15.60 0.34
C GLY A 84 -17.18 -14.15 -0.04
N ASN A 85 -18.35 -13.91 -0.62
CA ASN A 85 -18.74 -12.57 -1.11
C ASN A 85 -18.91 -11.55 0.04
N TYR A 86 -19.35 -11.98 1.23
CA TYR A 86 -19.39 -11.08 2.38
C TYR A 86 -17.98 -10.62 2.79
N GLY A 87 -17.03 -11.55 2.80
CA GLY A 87 -15.61 -11.24 3.01
C GLY A 87 -15.06 -10.27 1.96
N PHE A 88 -15.39 -10.46 0.69
CA PHE A 88 -15.01 -9.55 -0.39
C PHE A 88 -15.53 -8.12 -0.18
N ARG A 89 -16.78 -7.96 0.28
CA ARG A 89 -17.37 -6.64 0.58
C ARG A 89 -16.63 -5.92 1.71
N ILE A 90 -16.25 -6.64 2.77
CA ILE A 90 -15.45 -6.07 3.87
C ILE A 90 -14.15 -5.47 3.32
N VAL A 91 -13.53 -6.15 2.36
CA VAL A 91 -12.24 -5.75 1.78
C VAL A 91 -12.38 -4.52 0.93
N LEU A 92 -13.45 -4.44 0.12
CA LEU A 92 -13.83 -3.22 -0.60
C LEU A 92 -13.97 -2.03 0.35
N TYR A 93 -14.72 -2.18 1.45
CA TYR A 93 -14.87 -1.12 2.45
C TYR A 93 -13.55 -0.78 3.14
N THR A 94 -12.72 -1.77 3.45
CA THR A 94 -11.43 -1.57 4.10
C THR A 94 -10.47 -0.79 3.20
N ILE A 95 -10.45 -1.09 1.89
CA ILE A 95 -9.64 -0.36 0.91
C ILE A 95 -10.16 1.08 0.79
N TYR A 96 -11.47 1.27 0.63
CA TYR A 96 -12.03 2.60 0.40
C TYR A 96 -11.92 3.51 1.64
N VAL A 97 -12.39 3.02 2.79
CA VAL A 97 -12.41 3.79 4.05
C VAL A 97 -11.00 3.87 4.65
N GLY A 98 -10.30 2.74 4.71
CA GLY A 98 -8.94 2.68 5.26
C GLY A 98 -7.96 3.51 4.44
N GLY A 99 -8.10 3.54 3.12
CA GLY A 99 -7.24 4.35 2.24
C GLY A 99 -7.39 5.84 2.52
N ILE A 100 -8.62 6.33 2.66
CA ILE A 100 -8.90 7.74 3.00
C ILE A 100 -8.32 8.08 4.37
N VAL A 101 -8.55 7.25 5.38
CA VAL A 101 -8.06 7.48 6.75
C VAL A 101 -6.53 7.50 6.79
N ILE A 102 -5.86 6.59 6.09
CA ILE A 102 -4.40 6.53 6.04
C ILE A 102 -3.83 7.74 5.31
N MET A 103 -4.42 8.16 4.19
CA MET A 103 -3.98 9.37 3.50
C MET A 103 -4.11 10.61 4.39
N ALA A 104 -5.22 10.74 5.12
CA ALA A 104 -5.41 11.83 6.07
C ALA A 104 -4.39 11.79 7.21
N LEU A 105 -4.13 10.61 7.78
CA LEU A 105 -3.13 10.42 8.85
C LEU A 105 -1.72 10.71 8.37
N VAL A 106 -1.32 10.23 7.20
CA VAL A 106 0.00 10.52 6.63
C VAL A 106 0.15 12.02 6.37
N GLY A 107 -0.87 12.66 5.78
CA GLY A 107 -0.86 14.11 5.57
C GLY A 107 -0.72 14.90 6.88
N TRP A 108 -1.44 14.49 7.92
CA TRP A 108 -1.37 15.12 9.24
C TRP A 108 -0.02 14.89 9.95
N ILE A 109 0.54 13.68 9.91
CA ILE A 109 1.86 13.39 10.48
C ILE A 109 2.93 14.22 9.77
N MET A 110 2.89 14.29 8.44
CA MET A 110 3.85 15.07 7.66
C MET A 110 3.74 16.58 7.95
N SER A 111 2.52 17.10 8.17
CA SER A 111 2.34 18.52 8.53
C SER A 111 2.93 18.84 9.90
N LEU A 112 2.79 17.93 10.88
CA LEU A 112 3.41 18.07 12.20
C LEU A 112 4.94 18.04 12.15
N ILE A 113 5.51 17.22 11.26
CA ILE A 113 6.97 17.11 11.09
C ILE A 113 7.53 18.38 10.43
N ASN A 114 6.86 18.92 9.41
CA ASN A 114 7.33 20.10 8.67
C ASN A 114 7.18 21.44 9.43
N GLN A 115 6.44 21.46 10.55
CA GLN A 115 6.31 22.67 11.39
C GLN A 115 7.44 22.81 12.43
N ARG A 116 8.40 21.88 12.46
CA ARG A 116 9.61 21.95 13.30
C ARG A 116 10.83 22.25 12.45
#